data_AF-A0A7G9FPE9-F1
#
_entry.id   AF-A0A7G9FPE9-F1
#
_cell.length_a   1.000
_cell.length_b   1.000
_cell.length_c   1.000
_cell.angle_alpha   90.00
_cell.angle_beta   90.00
_cell.angle_gamma   90.00
#
_symmetry.space_group_name_H-M   'P 1'
#
loop_
_entity.id
_entity.type
_entity.pdbx_description
1 polymer ?
#
loop_
_entity_poly.entity_id
_entity_poly.type
_entity_poly.pdbx_seq_one_letter_code
_entity_poly.pdbx_strand_id
1 'polypeptide(L)'
;MLFVIARDNECEELVEEKLVLHRDWFELLAKKSIGSKYVNAEWQFAKHLGDCEGCDPELIFSFIKSEYEYTSRMALQTMAELKPECAERYAFEFWDRGKYPAGSSEDEYQKIMALHVLAKLNSPRLEAYLERAKQSDYKWLRKNAEELSAK
;
A
#
# COMPACT_ATOMS: atom_id res chain seq x y z
N MET A 1 13.83 18.13 6.56
CA MET A 1 13.75 16.69 6.83
C MET A 1 13.01 15.93 5.74
N LEU A 2 11.71 16.17 5.50
CA LEU A 2 10.95 15.44 4.45
C LEU A 2 11.59 15.44 3.06
N PHE A 3 12.23 16.54 2.65
CA PHE A 3 12.99 16.58 1.40
C PHE A 3 14.11 15.52 1.34
N VAL A 4 14.86 15.35 2.44
CA VAL A 4 15.98 14.39 2.51
C VAL A 4 15.43 12.96 2.45
N ILE A 5 14.37 12.66 3.20
CA ILE A 5 13.68 11.37 3.17
C ILE A 5 13.16 11.07 1.76
N ALA A 6 12.57 12.05 1.09
CA ALA A 6 12.06 11.89 -0.27
C ALA A 6 13.16 11.64 -1.31
N ARG A 7 14.42 12.02 -1.02
CA ARG A 7 15.60 11.75 -1.86
C ARG A 7 16.23 10.39 -1.54
N ASP A 8 15.97 9.86 -0.36
CA ASP A 8 16.42 8.55 0.10
C ASP A 8 15.49 7.41 -0.35
N ASN A 9 14.57 7.68 -1.28
CA ASN A 9 13.48 6.79 -1.65
C ASN A 9 13.90 5.51 -2.41
N GLU A 10 15.16 5.40 -2.80
CA GLU A 10 15.71 4.20 -3.44
C GLU A 10 16.20 3.18 -2.41
N CYS A 11 16.75 3.65 -1.28
CA CYS A 11 17.29 2.81 -0.21
C CYS A 11 16.37 2.72 1.00
N GLU A 12 15.57 3.76 1.26
CA GLU A 12 14.61 3.89 2.36
C GLU A 12 15.24 3.87 3.77
N GLU A 13 16.57 3.82 3.88
CA GLU A 13 17.35 3.66 5.11
C GLU A 13 16.94 4.63 6.22
N LEU A 14 16.65 5.90 5.88
CA LEU A 14 16.24 6.89 6.87
C LEU A 14 14.92 6.53 7.55
N VAL A 15 13.93 6.03 6.79
CA VAL A 15 12.66 5.62 7.37
C VAL A 15 12.79 4.24 7.97
N GLU A 16 13.19 3.26 7.16
CA GLU A 16 13.21 1.82 7.47
C GLU A 16 14.14 1.47 8.63
N GLU A 17 15.31 2.09 8.74
CA GLU A 17 16.28 1.70 9.77
C GLU A 17 16.39 2.70 10.92
N LYS A 18 16.17 3.99 10.66
CA LYS A 18 16.47 5.05 11.65
C LYS A 18 15.21 5.59 12.30
N LEU A 19 14.22 6.02 11.53
CA LEU A 19 13.03 6.69 12.09
C LEU A 19 12.08 5.71 12.79
N VAL A 20 11.96 4.47 12.34
CA VAL A 20 11.13 3.46 13.03
C VAL A 20 11.53 3.24 14.49
N LEU A 21 12.80 3.50 14.84
CA LEU A 21 13.33 3.43 16.22
C LEU A 21 12.99 4.67 17.07
N HIS A 22 12.40 5.69 16.47
CA HIS A 22 12.16 7.00 17.08
C HIS A 22 10.70 7.44 16.87
N ARG A 23 9.78 6.76 17.55
CA ARG A 23 8.32 6.95 17.47
C ARG A 23 7.88 8.41 17.32
N ASP A 24 8.26 9.30 18.24
CA ASP A 24 7.80 10.70 18.22
C ASP A 24 8.19 11.43 16.93
N TRP A 25 9.40 11.15 16.43
CA TRP A 25 9.90 11.71 15.17
C TRP A 25 9.22 11.07 13.96
N PHE A 26 9.04 9.75 13.98
CA PHE A 26 8.32 9.02 12.94
C PHE A 26 6.91 9.57 12.79
N GLU A 27 6.12 9.59 13.86
CA GLU A 27 4.73 10.06 13.82
C GLU A 27 4.64 11.53 13.40
N LEU A 28 5.50 12.39 13.92
CA LEU A 28 5.50 13.81 13.56
C LEU A 28 5.76 13.99 12.06
N LEU A 29 6.78 13.31 11.52
CA LEU A 29 7.15 13.43 10.11
C LEU A 29 6.13 12.73 9.18
N ALA A 30 5.60 11.59 9.58
CA ALA A 30 4.50 10.90 8.90
C ALA A 30 3.27 11.82 8.79
N LYS A 31 2.85 12.45 9.89
CA LYS A 31 1.73 13.41 9.88
C LYS A 31 2.01 14.62 8.97
N LYS A 32 3.27 15.04 8.85
CA LYS A 32 3.69 16.15 7.97
C LYS A 32 3.86 15.74 6.50
N SER A 33 4.05 14.45 6.20
CA SER A 33 4.23 13.98 4.83
C SER A 33 2.90 13.87 4.08
N ILE A 34 1.81 13.53 4.78
CA ILE A 34 0.45 13.38 4.22
C ILE A 34 0.04 14.63 3.43
N GLY A 35 -0.22 14.47 2.14
CA GLY A 35 -0.68 15.54 1.25
C GLY A 35 0.38 16.60 0.95
N SER A 36 1.63 16.36 1.37
CA SER A 36 2.74 17.24 1.03
C SER A 36 3.21 17.01 -0.41
N LYS A 37 4.03 17.91 -0.94
CA LYS A 37 4.69 17.71 -2.24
C LYS A 37 5.75 16.59 -2.22
N TYR A 38 6.11 16.06 -1.05
CA TYR A 38 7.15 15.06 -0.88
C TYR A 38 6.55 13.65 -0.91
N VAL A 39 5.95 13.29 -2.04
CA VAL A 39 5.24 12.01 -2.26
C VAL A 39 6.10 10.80 -1.93
N ASN A 40 7.40 10.93 -2.21
CA ASN A 40 8.38 9.89 -1.92
C ASN A 40 8.58 9.65 -0.43
N ALA A 41 8.47 10.68 0.40
CA ALA A 41 8.49 10.50 1.85
C ALA A 41 7.15 9.92 2.35
N GLU A 42 6.03 10.35 1.76
CA GLU A 42 4.69 9.91 2.17
C GLU A 42 4.52 8.39 2.05
N TRP A 43 4.90 7.80 0.91
CA TRP A 43 4.76 6.35 0.74
C TRP A 43 5.71 5.54 1.62
N GLN A 44 6.91 6.04 1.91
CA GLN A 44 7.86 5.37 2.82
C GLN A 44 7.27 5.29 4.23
N PHE A 45 6.67 6.37 4.73
CA PHE A 45 5.98 6.35 6.02
C PHE A 45 4.76 5.42 6.02
N ALA A 46 4.01 5.35 4.91
CA ALA A 46 2.89 4.43 4.79
C ALA A 46 3.35 2.96 4.85
N LYS A 47 4.43 2.63 4.13
CA LYS A 47 5.03 1.29 4.08
C LYS A 47 5.54 0.85 5.45
N HIS A 48 6.31 1.70 6.13
CA HIS A 48 7.02 1.35 7.36
C HIS A 48 6.28 1.68 8.66
N LEU A 49 4.99 2.06 8.60
CA LEU A 49 4.21 2.30 9.82
C LEU A 49 4.12 1.04 10.70
N GLY A 50 4.06 -0.15 10.09
CA GLY A 50 4.05 -1.44 10.79
C GLY A 50 5.34 -1.74 11.56
N ASP A 51 6.45 -1.16 11.12
CA ASP A 51 7.79 -1.39 11.69
C ASP A 51 8.10 -0.46 12.87
N CYS A 52 7.36 0.64 13.02
CA CYS A 52 7.50 1.57 14.15
C CYS A 52 6.77 1.05 15.39
N GLU A 53 7.49 0.47 16.35
CA GLU A 53 6.91 -0.01 17.60
C GLU A 53 6.28 1.14 18.41
N GLY A 54 5.02 0.97 18.80
CA GLY A 54 4.27 1.94 19.59
C GLY A 54 3.75 3.15 18.84
N CYS A 55 4.03 3.28 17.52
CA CYS A 55 3.39 4.28 16.68
C CYS A 55 1.86 4.08 16.63
N ASP A 56 1.11 5.18 16.49
CA ASP A 56 -0.35 5.14 16.31
C ASP A 56 -0.74 4.42 14.99
N PRO A 57 -1.35 3.23 15.04
CA PRO A 57 -1.72 2.48 13.84
C PRO A 57 -2.87 3.15 13.08
N GLU A 58 -3.63 4.07 13.68
CA GLU A 58 -4.73 4.78 13.01
C GLU A 58 -4.23 5.71 11.90
N LEU A 59 -2.95 6.07 11.90
CA LEU A 59 -2.32 6.83 10.81
C LEU A 59 -2.48 6.16 9.44
N ILE A 60 -2.60 4.83 9.40
CA ILE A 60 -2.78 4.08 8.15
C ILE A 60 -4.02 4.51 7.38
N PHE A 61 -5.09 4.92 8.08
CA PHE A 61 -6.33 5.37 7.46
C PHE A 61 -6.20 6.74 6.78
N SER A 62 -5.16 7.50 7.11
CA SER A 62 -4.83 8.74 6.40
C SER A 62 -4.06 8.43 5.12
N PHE A 63 -3.08 7.51 5.17
CA PHE A 63 -2.29 7.12 4.00
C PHE A 63 -3.10 6.39 2.93
N ILE A 64 -4.05 5.54 3.32
CA ILE A 64 -4.87 4.80 2.34
C ILE A 64 -5.77 5.72 1.50
N LYS A 65 -6.06 6.93 2.01
CA LYS A 65 -6.83 7.98 1.32
C LYS A 65 -5.97 8.89 0.46
N SER A 66 -4.66 8.64 0.35
CA SER A 66 -3.75 9.46 -0.44
C SER A 66 -4.22 9.55 -1.90
N GLU A 67 -4.00 10.72 -2.52
CA GLU A 67 -4.24 10.92 -3.95
C GLU A 67 -3.18 10.26 -4.82
N TYR A 68 -2.03 9.93 -4.23
CA TYR A 68 -0.96 9.21 -4.91
C TYR A 68 -1.21 7.70 -4.81
N GLU A 69 -1.39 7.04 -5.96
CA GLU A 69 -1.68 5.61 -6.05
C GLU A 69 -0.68 4.80 -5.24
N TYR A 70 0.61 5.04 -5.45
CA TYR A 70 1.68 4.30 -4.82
C TYR A 70 1.62 4.37 -3.29
N THR A 71 1.36 5.55 -2.72
CA THR A 71 1.16 5.73 -1.27
C THR A 71 -0.04 4.92 -0.79
N SER A 72 -1.18 5.04 -1.46
CA SER A 72 -2.40 4.31 -1.07
C SER A 72 -2.19 2.79 -1.14
N ARG A 73 -1.37 2.33 -2.08
CA ARG A 73 -1.01 0.93 -2.28
C ARG A 73 -0.07 0.41 -1.19
N MET A 74 0.95 1.17 -0.81
CA MET A 74 1.79 0.84 0.35
C MET A 74 0.97 0.80 1.63
N ALA A 75 0.05 1.75 1.81
CA ALA A 75 -0.84 1.76 2.96
C ALA A 75 -1.73 0.52 3.03
N LEU A 76 -2.29 0.06 1.91
CA LEU A 76 -3.09 -1.17 1.87
C LEU A 76 -2.26 -2.40 2.26
N GLN A 77 -1.00 -2.48 1.79
CA GLN A 77 -0.09 -3.57 2.14
C GLN A 77 0.18 -3.62 3.66
N THR A 78 0.55 -2.48 4.25
CA THR A 78 0.84 -2.37 5.69
C THR A 78 -0.42 -2.53 6.53
N MET A 79 -1.58 -2.11 6.02
CA MET A 79 -2.87 -2.34 6.68
C MET A 79 -3.17 -3.83 6.87
N ALA A 80 -2.70 -4.72 5.98
CA ALA A 80 -2.89 -6.16 6.14
C ALA A 80 -2.23 -6.70 7.42
N GLU A 81 -1.21 -6.02 7.94
CA GLU A 81 -0.53 -6.38 9.20
C GLU A 81 -1.17 -5.68 10.39
N LEU A 82 -1.44 -4.38 10.27
CA LEU A 82 -1.93 -3.56 11.38
C LEU A 82 -3.43 -3.74 11.65
N LYS A 83 -4.23 -3.96 10.61
CA LYS A 83 -5.70 -3.94 10.62
C LYS A 83 -6.28 -4.93 9.59
N PRO A 84 -6.06 -6.24 9.73
CA PRO A 84 -6.40 -7.24 8.70
C PRO A 84 -7.89 -7.23 8.28
N GLU A 85 -8.82 -7.06 9.22
CA GLU A 85 -10.26 -6.97 8.91
C GLU A 85 -10.61 -5.76 8.03
N CYS A 86 -9.91 -4.63 8.23
CA CYS A 86 -10.08 -3.45 7.39
C CYS A 86 -9.40 -3.64 6.03
N ALA A 87 -8.21 -4.25 6.01
CA ALA A 87 -7.42 -4.46 4.80
C ALA A 87 -8.18 -5.29 3.76
N GLU A 88 -8.89 -6.34 4.18
CA GLU A 88 -9.71 -7.15 3.27
C GLU A 88 -10.81 -6.29 2.62
N ARG A 89 -11.52 -5.47 3.41
CA ARG A 89 -12.56 -4.57 2.90
C ARG A 89 -11.98 -3.57 1.90
N TYR A 90 -10.83 -2.97 2.21
CA TYR A 90 -10.16 -2.04 1.31
C TYR A 90 -9.60 -2.73 0.07
N ALA A 91 -9.19 -4.00 0.12
CA ALA A 91 -8.77 -4.73 -1.07
C ALA A 91 -9.94 -4.87 -2.07
N PHE A 92 -11.15 -5.17 -1.58
CA PHE A 92 -12.35 -5.16 -2.44
C PHE A 92 -12.62 -3.77 -3.02
N GLU A 93 -12.50 -2.72 -2.21
CA GLU A 93 -12.68 -1.34 -2.67
C GLU A 93 -11.63 -0.95 -3.73
N PHE A 94 -10.35 -1.25 -3.51
CA PHE A 94 -9.27 -0.97 -4.46
C PHE A 94 -9.51 -1.63 -5.81
N TRP A 95 -10.13 -2.80 -5.82
CA TRP A 95 -10.46 -3.49 -7.05
C TRP A 95 -11.56 -2.78 -7.86
N ASP A 96 -12.63 -2.32 -7.20
CA ASP A 96 -13.85 -1.82 -7.88
C ASP A 96 -14.01 -0.28 -7.85
N ARG A 97 -13.15 0.48 -7.17
CA ARG A 97 -13.35 1.93 -6.93
C ARG A 97 -13.30 2.84 -8.15
N GLY A 98 -12.78 2.37 -9.29
CA GLY A 98 -12.71 3.18 -10.52
C GLY A 98 -11.97 4.52 -10.37
N LYS A 99 -11.02 4.62 -9.42
CA LYS A 99 -10.28 5.86 -9.12
C LYS A 99 -9.38 6.32 -10.27
N TYR A 100 -8.86 5.39 -11.06
CA TYR A 100 -7.93 5.66 -12.17
C TYR A 100 -8.54 5.25 -13.51
N PRO A 101 -8.12 5.86 -14.63
CA PRO A 101 -8.60 5.49 -15.95
C PRO A 101 -8.38 4.00 -16.23
N ALA A 102 -9.37 3.34 -16.83
CA ALA A 102 -9.19 1.98 -17.32
C ALA A 102 -8.07 1.94 -18.39
N GLY A 103 -7.19 0.95 -18.31
CA GLY A 103 -5.97 0.83 -19.11
C GLY A 103 -4.74 1.51 -18.49
N SER A 104 -4.88 2.27 -17.40
CA SER A 104 -3.73 2.91 -16.74
C SER A 104 -2.92 1.94 -15.88
N SER A 105 -1.64 2.27 -15.69
CA SER A 105 -0.77 1.57 -14.74
C SER A 105 -1.33 1.60 -13.32
N GLU A 106 -1.89 2.72 -12.90
CA GLU A 106 -2.41 2.93 -11.55
C GLU A 106 -3.60 2.02 -11.24
N ASP A 107 -4.52 1.83 -12.21
CA ASP A 107 -5.62 0.86 -12.07
C ASP A 107 -5.10 -0.60 -12.07
N GLU A 108 -4.08 -0.90 -12.85
CA GLU A 108 -3.45 -2.23 -12.88
C GLU A 108 -2.77 -2.55 -11.54
N TYR A 109 -1.90 -1.66 -11.05
CA TYR A 109 -1.11 -1.87 -9.83
C TYR A 109 -1.95 -1.86 -8.55
N GLN A 110 -3.02 -1.06 -8.47
CA GLN A 110 -3.92 -1.14 -7.32
C GLN A 110 -4.61 -2.51 -7.24
N LYS A 111 -5.04 -3.06 -8.38
CA LYS A 111 -5.70 -4.38 -8.47
C LYS A 111 -4.73 -5.50 -8.14
N ILE A 112 -3.48 -5.38 -8.58
CA ILE A 112 -2.40 -6.29 -8.18
C ILE A 112 -2.26 -6.29 -6.65
N MET A 113 -2.18 -5.12 -6.01
CA MET A 113 -2.06 -5.08 -4.55
C MET A 113 -3.28 -5.68 -3.84
N ALA A 114 -4.49 -5.44 -4.36
CA ALA A 114 -5.68 -6.08 -3.82
C ALA A 114 -5.54 -7.62 -3.82
N LEU A 115 -5.05 -8.23 -4.91
CA LEU A 115 -4.80 -9.68 -4.94
C LEU A 115 -3.79 -10.13 -3.89
N HIS A 116 -2.67 -9.43 -3.76
CA HIS A 116 -1.63 -9.80 -2.78
C HIS A 116 -2.12 -9.67 -1.34
N VAL A 117 -2.93 -8.65 -1.03
CA VAL A 117 -3.54 -8.50 0.30
C VAL A 117 -4.56 -9.62 0.56
N LEU A 118 -5.43 -9.92 -0.39
CA LEU A 118 -6.38 -11.03 -0.25
C LEU A 118 -5.66 -12.38 -0.07
N ALA A 119 -4.55 -12.60 -0.78
CA ALA A 119 -3.72 -13.77 -0.63
C ALA A 119 -3.05 -13.84 0.75
N LYS A 120 -2.45 -12.74 1.21
CA LYS A 120 -1.82 -12.64 2.54
C LYS A 120 -2.81 -12.94 3.67
N LEU A 121 -4.06 -12.51 3.52
CA LEU A 121 -5.12 -12.72 4.50
C LEU A 121 -5.83 -14.08 4.38
N ASN A 122 -5.44 -14.92 3.43
CA ASN A 122 -6.15 -16.17 3.09
C ASN A 122 -7.66 -15.93 2.87
N SER A 123 -8.00 -14.85 2.17
CA SER A 123 -9.39 -14.46 1.95
C SER A 123 -10.16 -15.56 1.22
N PRO A 124 -11.37 -15.94 1.68
CA PRO A 124 -12.20 -16.92 0.97
C PRO A 124 -12.70 -16.40 -0.39
N ARG A 125 -12.55 -15.10 -0.67
CA ARG A 125 -12.93 -14.50 -1.95
C ARG A 125 -11.78 -14.41 -2.96
N LEU A 126 -10.55 -14.74 -2.57
CA LEU A 126 -9.37 -14.62 -3.42
C LEU A 126 -9.57 -15.27 -4.79
N GLU A 127 -10.08 -16.51 -4.82
CA GLU A 127 -10.24 -17.29 -6.06
C GLU A 127 -11.10 -16.55 -7.10
N ALA A 128 -12.19 -15.93 -6.66
CA ALA A 128 -13.06 -15.16 -7.56
C ALA A 128 -12.34 -13.95 -8.19
N TYR A 129 -11.44 -13.30 -7.44
CA TYR A 129 -10.64 -12.19 -7.95
C TYR A 129 -9.50 -12.65 -8.86
N LEU A 130 -8.87 -13.80 -8.56
CA LEU A 130 -7.85 -14.40 -9.43
C LEU A 130 -8.44 -14.76 -10.80
N GLU A 131 -9.63 -15.36 -10.86
CA GLU A 131 -10.31 -15.67 -12.12
C GLU A 131 -10.65 -14.41 -12.92
N ARG A 132 -11.13 -13.34 -12.25
CA ARG A 132 -11.35 -12.03 -12.90
C ARG A 132 -10.04 -11.43 -13.43
N ALA A 133 -8.94 -11.54 -12.68
CA ALA A 133 -7.63 -11.05 -13.10
C ALA A 133 -7.10 -11.78 -14.34
N LYS A 134 -7.25 -13.11 -14.40
CA LYS A 134 -6.79 -13.94 -15.53
C LYS A 134 -7.47 -13.56 -16.85
N GLN A 135 -8.71 -13.09 -16.78
CA GLN A 135 -9.50 -12.62 -17.93
C GLN A 135 -9.24 -11.16 -18.31
N SER A 136 -8.45 -10.43 -17.52
CA SER A 136 -8.19 -9.00 -17.74
C SER A 136 -7.15 -8.75 -18.84
N ASP A 137 -7.32 -7.67 -19.60
CA ASP A 137 -6.32 -7.17 -20.57
C ASP A 137 -5.04 -6.61 -19.93
N TYR A 138 -5.04 -6.43 -18.61
CA TYR A 138 -3.88 -6.01 -17.83
C TYR A 138 -2.82 -7.11 -17.78
N LYS A 139 -1.71 -6.88 -18.49
CA LYS A 139 -0.58 -7.82 -18.62
C LYS A 139 -0.02 -8.25 -17.26
N TRP A 140 0.29 -7.30 -16.38
CA TRP A 140 0.90 -7.55 -15.08
C TRP A 140 -0.11 -8.07 -14.08
N LEU A 141 -1.37 -7.63 -14.16
CA LEU A 141 -2.43 -8.18 -13.30
C LEU A 141 -2.63 -9.68 -13.57
N ARG A 142 -2.72 -10.06 -14.84
CA ARG A 142 -2.84 -11.47 -15.26
C ARG A 142 -1.67 -12.30 -14.77
N LYS A 143 -0.44 -11.82 -15.00
CA LYS A 143 0.79 -12.49 -14.57
C LYS A 143 0.80 -12.72 -13.05
N ASN A 144 0.45 -11.71 -12.25
CA ASN A 144 0.38 -11.84 -10.79
C ASN A 144 -0.69 -12.86 -10.35
N ALA A 145 -1.84 -12.90 -11.02
CA ALA A 145 -2.88 -13.87 -10.71
C ALA A 145 -2.47 -15.32 -11.03
N GLU A 146 -1.76 -15.52 -12.14
CA GLU A 146 -1.18 -16.83 -12.49
C GLU A 146 -0.15 -17.28 -11.44
N GLU A 147 0.76 -16.40 -11.03
CA GLU A 147 1.77 -16.68 -9.99
C GLU A 147 1.15 -16.98 -8.62
N LEU A 148 0.10 -16.25 -8.23
CA LEU A 148 -0.61 -16.47 -6.97
C LEU A 148 -1.43 -17.77 -6.98
N SER A 149 -1.98 -18.18 -8.14
CA SER A 149 -2.74 -19.43 -8.27
C SER A 149 -1.86 -20.69 -8.23
N ALA A 150 -0.56 -20.53 -8.44
CA ALA A 150 0.40 -21.63 -8.49
C ALA A 150 1.03 -21.97 -7.12
N LYS A 151 0.70 -21.22 -6.07
CA LYS A 151 1.18 -21.40 -4.69
C LYS A 151 0.19 -22.23 -3.87
#